data_AF-A0A151QP48-F1
#
_entry.id   AF-A0A151QP48-F1
#
_cell.length_a   1.000
_cell.length_b   1.000
_cell.length_c   1.000
_cell.angle_alpha   90.00
_cell.angle_beta   90.00
_cell.angle_gamma   90.00
#
_symmetry.space_group_name_H-M   'P 1'
#
loop_
_entity.id
_entity.type
_entity.pdbx_description
1 polymer ?
#
loop_
_entity_poly.entity_id
_entity_poly.type
_entity_poly.pdbx_seq_one_letter_code
_entity_poly.pdbx_strand_id
1 'polypeptide(L)'
;MPSHVDTEPNLKVLQDYLCLYYDHMKTYFVVWLMREYGVDKSWTQLLNISYEHLQIHEPIHEKELCTPLCMSEDEDVLLLKNQEYYYYIIYNKKDNRVNHFEEDDLHSFLEYIPSLFLPYWI
;
A
#
# COMPACT_ATOMS: atom_id res chain seq x y z
N MET A 1 -26.12 -12.06 -8.66
CA MET A 1 -24.81 -12.18 -9.34
C MET A 1 -23.92 -11.13 -8.71
N PRO A 2 -22.78 -11.42 -8.09
CA PRO A 2 -21.91 -10.35 -7.65
C PRO A 2 -21.31 -9.72 -8.93
N SER A 3 -21.77 -8.52 -9.20
CA SER A 3 -21.32 -7.62 -10.26
C SER A 3 -19.94 -7.07 -9.92
N HIS A 4 -19.00 -7.21 -10.87
CA HIS A 4 -17.67 -6.61 -10.90
C HIS A 4 -16.75 -6.92 -9.71
N VAL A 5 -15.85 -7.84 -10.02
CA VAL A 5 -14.83 -8.51 -9.22
C VAL A 5 -13.79 -7.57 -8.61
N ASP A 6 -13.49 -6.44 -9.24
CA ASP A 6 -12.43 -5.51 -8.82
C ASP A 6 -13.00 -4.13 -8.48
N THR A 7 -12.30 -3.42 -7.61
CA THR A 7 -12.60 -2.02 -7.32
C THR A 7 -12.09 -1.13 -8.44
N GLU A 8 -12.67 0.07 -8.58
CA GLU A 8 -12.23 1.03 -9.59
C GLU A 8 -10.77 1.44 -9.28
N PRO A 9 -9.86 1.40 -10.27
CA PRO A 9 -8.46 1.71 -10.02
C PRO A 9 -8.29 3.18 -9.68
N ASN A 10 -7.52 3.43 -8.63
CA ASN A 10 -7.14 4.76 -8.20
C ASN A 10 -5.74 5.12 -8.71
N LEU A 11 -5.54 6.40 -8.99
CA LEU A 11 -4.26 6.97 -9.42
C LEU A 11 -3.74 7.96 -8.38
N LYS A 12 -2.45 7.86 -8.06
CA LYS A 12 -1.76 8.85 -7.23
C LYS A 12 -0.27 8.92 -7.56
N VAL A 13 0.41 9.90 -6.98
CA VAL A 13 1.88 9.91 -6.95
C VAL A 13 2.34 9.14 -5.71
N LEU A 14 3.24 8.18 -5.88
CA LEU A 14 3.90 7.46 -4.80
C LEU A 14 5.41 7.67 -4.97
N GLN A 15 6.01 8.38 -4.01
CA GLN A 15 7.35 8.96 -4.16
C GLN A 15 7.40 9.88 -5.39
N ASP A 16 8.04 9.47 -6.48
CA ASP A 16 8.13 10.24 -7.73
C ASP A 16 7.48 9.50 -8.93
N TYR A 17 6.82 8.38 -8.68
CA TYR A 17 6.19 7.57 -9.72
C TYR A 17 4.67 7.77 -9.75
N LEU A 18 4.09 7.77 -10.95
CA LEU A 18 2.65 7.62 -11.10
C LEU A 18 2.29 6.17 -10.71
N CYS A 19 1.40 6.05 -9.72
CA CYS A 19 0.98 4.82 -9.09
C CYS A 19 -0.48 4.55 -9.43
N LEU A 20 -0.78 3.33 -9.87
CA LEU A 20 -2.13 2.81 -10.04
C LEU A 20 -2.35 1.68 -9.04
N TYR A 21 -3.45 1.71 -8.29
CA TYR A 21 -3.75 0.68 -7.29
C TYR A 21 -5.24 0.37 -7.22
N TYR A 22 -5.56 -0.86 -6.83
CA TYR A 22 -6.93 -1.35 -6.71
C TYR A 22 -7.00 -2.62 -5.84
N ASP A 23 -8.22 -2.94 -5.40
CA ASP A 23 -8.54 -4.18 -4.70
C ASP A 23 -9.03 -5.21 -5.73
N HIS A 24 -8.29 -6.29 -5.88
CA HIS A 24 -8.66 -7.39 -6.75
C HIS A 24 -9.49 -8.42 -5.99
N MET A 25 -10.68 -8.75 -6.48
CA MET A 25 -11.58 -9.76 -5.90
C MET A 25 -11.92 -9.51 -4.41
N LYS A 26 -11.73 -8.27 -3.90
CA LYS A 26 -11.72 -7.96 -2.45
C LYS A 26 -10.84 -8.90 -1.62
N THR A 27 -9.80 -9.49 -2.19
CA THR A 27 -8.93 -10.45 -1.51
C THR A 27 -7.46 -10.13 -1.70
N TYR A 28 -7.12 -9.34 -2.71
CA TYR A 28 -5.76 -8.90 -2.99
C TYR A 28 -5.71 -7.38 -3.13
N PHE A 29 -4.61 -6.82 -2.66
CA PHE A 29 -4.23 -5.45 -2.92
C PHE A 29 -3.14 -5.42 -3.99
N VAL A 30 -3.40 -4.67 -5.06
CA VAL A 30 -2.53 -4.60 -6.24
C VAL A 30 -2.04 -3.17 -6.44
N VAL A 31 -0.74 -3.01 -6.67
CA VAL A 31 -0.09 -1.72 -6.93
C VAL A 31 0.84 -1.83 -8.12
N TRP A 32 0.73 -0.87 -9.04
CA TRP A 32 1.56 -0.70 -10.23
C TRP A 32 2.21 0.68 -10.24
N LEU A 33 3.44 0.76 -10.73
CA LEU A 33 4.17 2.01 -10.94
C LEU A 33 4.47 2.21 -12.43
N MET A 34 4.25 3.42 -12.94
CA MET A 34 4.71 3.84 -14.26
C MET A 34 6.16 4.32 -14.13
N ARG A 35 7.11 3.55 -14.68
CA ARG A 35 8.54 3.85 -14.57
C ARG A 35 8.99 5.02 -15.44
N GLU A 36 8.30 5.25 -16.55
CA GLU A 36 8.57 6.34 -17.47
C GLU A 36 7.24 7.03 -17.84
N TYR A 37 7.14 8.31 -17.52
CA TYR A 37 5.89 9.04 -17.67
C TYR A 37 5.39 9.07 -19.12
N GLY A 38 4.15 8.65 -19.34
CA GLY A 38 3.52 8.61 -20.67
C GLY A 38 3.93 7.42 -21.54
N VAL A 39 4.77 6.50 -21.05
CA VAL A 39 5.15 5.29 -21.78
C VAL A 39 4.34 4.10 -21.24
N ASP A 40 3.33 3.67 -22.01
CA ASP A 40 2.41 2.59 -21.63
C ASP A 40 3.10 1.27 -21.25
N LYS A 41 4.25 0.97 -21.84
CA LYS A 41 5.00 -0.27 -21.56
C LYS A 41 5.88 -0.18 -20.30
N SER A 42 5.93 0.98 -19.66
CA SER A 42 6.76 1.21 -18.48
C SER A 42 6.05 0.85 -17.16
N TRP A 43 4.78 0.44 -17.21
CA TRP A 43 4.06 -0.04 -16.04
C TRP A 43 4.68 -1.34 -15.52
N THR A 44 5.12 -1.33 -14.27
CA THR A 44 5.63 -2.51 -13.56
C THR A 44 4.83 -2.75 -12.30
N GLN A 45 4.52 -4.01 -12.01
CA GLN A 45 3.80 -4.36 -10.78
C GLN A 45 4.74 -4.23 -9.59
N LEU A 46 4.40 -3.35 -8.66
CA LEU A 46 5.14 -3.14 -7.41
C LEU A 46 4.71 -4.13 -6.33
N LEU A 47 3.40 -4.39 -6.25
CA LEU A 47 2.79 -5.20 -5.21
C LEU A 47 1.59 -5.98 -5.76
N ASN A 48 1.48 -7.24 -5.33
CA ASN A 48 0.29 -8.06 -5.46
C ASN A 48 0.27 -8.98 -4.24
N ILE A 49 -0.51 -8.62 -3.22
CA ILE A 49 -0.50 -9.28 -1.91
C ILE A 49 -1.93 -9.54 -1.44
N SER A 50 -2.17 -10.69 -0.83
CA SER A 50 -3.50 -10.97 -0.28
C SER A 50 -3.75 -10.20 1.01
N TYR A 51 -5.02 -9.92 1.29
CA TYR A 51 -5.43 -9.33 2.55
C TYR A 51 -5.15 -10.21 3.76
N GLU A 52 -5.22 -11.52 3.58
CA GLU A 52 -4.76 -12.48 4.58
C GLU A 52 -3.27 -12.30 4.91
N HIS A 53 -2.40 -12.13 3.90
CA HIS A 53 -0.99 -11.87 4.15
C HIS A 53 -0.75 -10.51 4.81
N LEU A 54 -1.54 -9.50 4.47
CA LEU A 54 -1.57 -8.20 5.16
C LEU A 54 -2.27 -8.24 6.52
N GLN A 55 -2.66 -9.43 7.00
CA GLN A 55 -3.33 -9.66 8.29
C GLN A 55 -4.63 -8.85 8.46
N ILE A 56 -5.33 -8.58 7.35
CA ILE A 56 -6.65 -7.94 7.32
C ILE A 56 -7.70 -9.05 7.26
N HIS A 57 -8.31 -9.35 8.41
CA HIS A 57 -9.19 -10.52 8.58
C HIS A 57 -10.68 -10.17 8.64
N GLU A 58 -11.00 -8.89 8.76
CA GLU A 58 -12.37 -8.43 8.95
C GLU A 58 -13.14 -8.40 7.61
N PRO A 59 -14.49 -8.49 7.65
CA PRO A 59 -15.29 -8.53 6.43
C PRO A 59 -15.20 -7.20 5.67
N ILE A 60 -14.83 -7.27 4.39
CA ILE A 60 -14.51 -6.09 3.58
C ILE A 60 -15.79 -5.46 3.02
N HIS A 61 -16.22 -4.38 3.64
CA HIS A 61 -17.42 -3.64 3.25
C HIS A 61 -17.09 -2.46 2.33
N GLU A 62 -15.92 -1.84 2.52
CA GLU A 62 -15.53 -0.68 1.73
C GLU A 62 -15.32 -0.99 0.24
N LYS A 63 -15.41 0.09 -0.55
CA LYS A 63 -15.10 0.08 -1.98
C LYS A 63 -13.61 0.24 -2.26
N GLU A 64 -12.87 0.81 -1.34
CA GLU A 64 -11.42 0.94 -1.39
C GLU A 64 -10.90 0.56 -0.01
N LEU A 65 -10.22 -0.58 0.12
CA LEU A 65 -9.79 -1.04 1.45
C LEU A 65 -8.41 -0.49 1.83
N CYS A 66 -7.48 -0.48 0.88
CA CYS A 66 -6.11 -0.04 1.10
C CYS A 66 -5.72 1.09 0.15
N THR A 67 -4.99 2.06 0.69
CA THR A 67 -4.35 3.12 -0.10
C THR A 67 -2.85 3.12 0.19
N PRO A 68 -1.97 3.09 -0.83
CA PRO A 68 -0.54 3.21 -0.58
C PRO A 68 -0.24 4.67 -0.25
N LEU A 69 0.41 4.94 0.88
CA LEU A 69 0.74 6.30 1.32
C LEU A 69 2.17 6.68 0.93
N CYS A 70 3.13 5.85 1.30
CA CYS A 70 4.56 6.08 1.10
C CYS A 70 5.29 4.77 0.74
N MET A 71 6.48 4.91 0.17
CA MET A 71 7.38 3.82 -0.22
C MET A 71 8.83 4.24 0.08
N SER A 72 9.68 3.30 0.51
CA SER A 72 11.11 3.54 0.71
C SER A 72 11.84 3.69 -0.62
N GLU A 73 13.02 4.30 -0.61
CA GLU A 73 13.82 4.53 -1.82
C GLU A 73 14.22 3.23 -2.54
N ASP A 74 14.46 2.15 -1.79
CA ASP A 74 14.74 0.81 -2.32
C ASP A 74 13.48 0.02 -2.69
N GLU A 75 12.30 0.66 -2.55
CA GLU A 75 10.98 0.11 -2.79
C GLU A 75 10.58 -1.05 -1.86
N ASP A 76 11.43 -1.48 -0.93
CA ASP A 76 11.24 -2.67 -0.11
C ASP A 76 10.16 -2.49 0.97
N VAL A 77 9.93 -1.25 1.43
CA VAL A 77 8.97 -0.94 2.49
C VAL A 77 7.85 -0.07 1.95
N LEU A 78 6.61 -0.51 2.15
CA LEU A 78 5.41 0.26 1.83
C LEU A 78 4.66 0.61 3.12
N LEU A 79 4.20 1.86 3.17
CA LEU A 79 3.22 2.31 4.12
C LEU A 79 1.85 2.33 3.44
N LEU A 80 0.89 1.60 3.97
CA LEU A 80 -0.49 1.54 3.50
C LEU A 80 -1.42 2.09 4.59
N LYS A 81 -2.55 2.67 4.18
CA LYS A 81 -3.66 2.99 5.07
C LYS A 81 -4.81 2.04 4.80
N ASN A 82 -5.31 1.38 5.83
CA ASN A 82 -6.61 0.73 5.76
C ASN A 82 -7.71 1.79 5.94
N GLN A 83 -8.60 1.91 4.98
CA GLN A 83 -9.65 2.95 4.96
C GLN A 83 -10.85 2.59 5.82
N GLU A 84 -11.13 1.30 6.03
CA GLU A 84 -12.32 0.83 6.75
C GLU A 84 -12.13 0.91 8.27
N TYR A 85 -10.95 0.51 8.74
CA TYR A 85 -10.61 0.39 10.17
C TYR A 85 -9.62 1.45 10.65
N TYR A 86 -9.26 2.41 9.79
CA TYR A 86 -8.46 3.58 10.15
C TYR A 86 -7.11 3.27 10.82
N TYR A 87 -6.45 2.17 10.44
CA TYR A 87 -5.09 1.87 10.88
C TYR A 87 -4.09 1.89 9.72
N TYR A 88 -2.83 2.06 10.07
CA TYR A 88 -1.69 2.04 9.14
C TYR A 88 -1.06 0.66 9.11
N ILE A 89 -0.59 0.25 7.95
CA ILE A 89 0.12 -1.01 7.73
C ILE A 89 1.50 -0.68 7.16
N ILE A 90 2.55 -1.21 7.78
CA ILE A 90 3.88 -1.16 7.22
C ILE A 90 4.25 -2.56 6.76
N TYR A 91 4.37 -2.71 5.45
CA TYR A 91 4.73 -3.95 4.80
C TYR A 91 6.18 -3.88 4.28
N ASN A 92 7.02 -4.77 4.77
CA ASN A 92 8.39 -4.95 4.30
C ASN A 92 8.44 -6.20 3.40
N LYS A 93 8.65 -5.99 2.10
CA LYS A 93 8.72 -7.03 1.06
C LYS A 93 9.92 -7.96 1.25
N LYS A 94 11.05 -7.42 1.69
CA LYS A 94 12.31 -8.15 1.84
C LYS A 94 12.22 -9.25 2.89
N ASP A 95 11.62 -8.92 4.02
CA ASP A 95 11.47 -9.84 5.15
C ASP A 95 10.05 -10.45 5.24
N ASN A 96 9.15 -10.08 4.33
CA ASN A 96 7.73 -10.40 4.34
C ASN A 96 7.06 -10.11 5.70
N ARG A 97 7.39 -8.95 6.28
CA ARG A 97 6.90 -8.53 7.61
C ARG A 97 5.79 -7.50 7.48
N VAL A 98 4.77 -7.65 8.31
CA VAL A 98 3.62 -6.74 8.39
C VAL A 98 3.53 -6.23 9.82
N ASN A 99 3.46 -4.91 9.98
CA ASN A 99 3.22 -4.26 11.26
C ASN A 99 2.00 -3.34 11.14
N HIS A 100 1.15 -3.33 12.16
CA HIS A 100 -0.05 -2.50 12.21
C HIS A 100 0.12 -1.42 13.28
N PHE A 101 -0.36 -0.22 12.99
CA PHE A 101 -0.37 0.91 13.91
C PHE A 101 -1.75 1.56 13.86
N GLU A 102 -2.43 1.66 14.98
CA GLU A 102 -3.69 2.39 15.07
C GLU A 102 -3.44 3.90 14.89
N GLU A 103 -4.44 4.64 14.42
CA GLU A 103 -4.33 6.10 14.31
C GLU A 103 -4.13 6.78 15.68
N ASP A 104 -4.51 6.15 16.78
CA ASP A 104 -4.23 6.65 18.12
C ASP A 104 -2.75 6.46 18.52
N ASP A 105 -2.04 5.53 17.87
CA ASP A 105 -0.60 5.25 18.08
C ASP A 105 0.32 6.09 17.18
N LEU A 106 -0.17 7.22 16.66
CA LEU A 106 0.57 8.10 15.74
C LEU A 106 1.96 8.50 16.25
N HIS A 107 2.18 8.58 17.56
CA HIS A 107 3.49 8.87 18.11
C HIS A 107 4.51 7.76 17.80
N SER A 108 4.18 6.52 18.12
CA SER A 108 5.00 5.33 17.83
C SER A 108 5.24 5.18 16.32
N PHE A 109 4.21 5.50 15.54
CA PHE A 109 4.27 5.51 14.09
C PHE A 109 5.24 6.56 13.52
N LEU A 110 5.18 7.80 14.04
CA LEU A 110 6.06 8.90 13.61
C LEU A 110 7.51 8.71 14.04
N GLU A 111 7.79 7.98 15.13
CA GLU A 111 9.17 7.60 15.49
C GLU A 111 9.71 6.48 14.58
N TYR A 112 8.84 5.56 14.17
CA TYR A 112 9.22 4.41 13.35
C TYR A 112 9.47 4.77 11.88
N ILE A 113 8.64 5.65 11.29
CA ILE A 113 8.74 6.04 9.87
C ILE A 113 10.14 6.56 9.47
N PRO A 114 10.73 7.56 10.17
CA PRO A 114 12.03 8.09 9.79
C PRO A 114 13.11 7.00 9.68
N SER A 115 13.08 5.98 10.56
CA SER A 115 14.04 4.88 10.53
C SER A 115 13.96 3.98 9.30
N LEU A 116 12.83 3.98 8.59
CA LEU A 116 12.58 3.14 7.42
C LEU A 116 12.68 3.89 6.09
N PHE A 117 12.30 5.16 6.08
CA PHE A 117 12.17 5.95 4.85
C PHE A 117 13.28 6.98 4.70
N LEU A 118 14.13 7.20 5.71
CA LEU A 118 15.22 8.18 5.68
C LEU A 118 16.52 7.54 6.19
N PRO A 119 17.47 7.14 5.33
CA PRO A 119 18.76 6.67 5.81
C PRO A 119 19.65 7.83 6.31
N TYR A 120 19.43 9.09 5.91
CA TYR A 120 20.27 10.22 6.34
C TYR A 120 19.54 11.58 6.34
N TRP A 121 19.13 12.06 7.51
CA TRP A 121 19.02 13.49 7.81
C TRP A 121 19.50 13.77 9.24
N ILE A 122 20.83 13.93 9.39
CA ILE A 122 21.49 14.80 10.37
C ILE A 122 22.61 15.52 9.62
#